data_AF-A0A953RH71-F1
#
_entry.id   AF-A0A953RH71-F1
#
_cell.length_a   1.000
_cell.length_b   1.000
_cell.length_c   1.000
_cell.angle_alpha   90.00
_cell.angle_beta   90.00
_cell.angle_gamma   90.00
#
_symmetry.space_group_name_H-M   'P 1'
#
loop_
_entity.id
_entity.type
_entity.pdbx_description
1 polymer ?
#
loop_
_entity_poly.entity_id
_entity_poly.type
_entity_poly.pdbx_seq_one_letter_code
_entity_poly.pdbx_strand_id
1 'polypeptide(L)'
;MRVGTKSVLFGAHCFFIHPFFVAFGWWALGQFPWDPRLWAAFFLHDLGYLFSPNMDGPEGEEHVHLGAKIMGLLFGDWWADFTHRHSRYWAKRNGVSVSKLCYADKLAFAMTPGWLYLPMARATGELAEYMAKSRDRQAGCAVFTQAERIRLESGHPAQWLEGLQSYTRRWVEEHQGGGPDMWTIVANSKAA
;
A
#
# COMPACT_ATOMS: atom_id res chain seq x y z
N MET A 1 0.48 -6.82 21.43
CA MET A 1 1.06 -5.89 20.44
C MET A 1 -0.04 -5.40 19.52
N ARG A 2 -0.04 -4.12 19.13
CA ARG A 2 -1.01 -3.56 18.19
C ARG A 2 -0.79 -4.15 16.78
N VAL A 3 -1.82 -4.17 15.94
CA VAL A 3 -1.77 -4.80 14.61
C VAL A 3 -0.67 -4.21 13.74
N GLY A 4 -0.47 -2.88 13.76
CA GLY A 4 0.58 -2.23 13.00
C GLY A 4 1.99 -2.66 13.42
N THR A 5 2.26 -2.79 14.73
CA THR A 5 3.55 -3.31 15.20
C THR A 5 3.77 -4.77 14.76
N LYS A 6 2.72 -5.60 14.75
CA LYS A 6 2.84 -6.98 14.24
C LYS A 6 3.13 -6.97 12.74
N SER A 7 2.46 -6.09 11.98
CA SER A 7 2.64 -5.92 10.54
C SER A 7 4.09 -5.61 10.19
N VAL A 8 4.69 -4.61 10.86
CA VAL A 8 6.07 -4.19 10.62
C VAL A 8 7.10 -5.26 11.00
N LEU A 9 6.83 -6.11 11.99
CA LEU A 9 7.80 -7.11 12.44
C LEU A 9 7.70 -8.45 11.69
N PHE A 10 6.50 -8.89 11.31
CA PHE A 10 6.28 -10.21 10.73
C PHE A 10 5.01 -10.33 9.87
N GLY A 11 4.36 -9.23 9.51
CA GLY A 11 3.15 -9.20 8.68
C GLY A 11 3.38 -8.73 7.26
N ALA A 12 2.36 -8.11 6.66
CA ALA A 12 2.40 -7.66 5.27
C ALA A 12 3.53 -6.64 5.02
N HIS A 13 3.80 -5.78 6.00
CA HIS A 13 4.85 -4.74 5.92
C HIS A 13 6.13 -5.15 6.68
N CYS A 14 6.41 -6.46 6.77
CA CYS A 14 7.58 -6.97 7.49
C CYS A 14 8.86 -6.28 7.01
N PHE A 15 9.55 -5.58 7.92
CA PHE A 15 10.68 -4.70 7.64
C PHE A 15 11.84 -5.40 6.90
N PHE A 16 12.01 -6.71 7.09
CA PHE A 16 13.09 -7.48 6.45
C PHE A 16 12.66 -8.19 5.15
N ILE A 17 11.40 -8.04 4.73
CA ILE A 17 10.84 -8.71 3.55
C ILE A 17 10.27 -7.67 2.57
N HIS A 18 9.33 -6.84 3.03
CA HIS A 18 8.59 -5.90 2.20
C HIS A 18 9.50 -4.94 1.41
N PRO A 19 10.55 -4.32 1.97
CA PRO A 19 11.42 -3.42 1.21
C PRO A 19 12.07 -4.05 -0.03
N PHE A 20 12.33 -5.36 -0.01
CA PHE A 20 12.87 -6.08 -1.16
C PHE A 20 11.82 -6.29 -2.25
N PHE A 21 10.56 -6.52 -1.88
CA PHE A 21 9.46 -6.53 -2.84
C PHE A 21 9.18 -5.13 -3.39
N VAL A 22 9.36 -4.06 -2.61
CA VAL A 22 9.31 -2.67 -3.12
C VAL A 22 10.44 -2.42 -4.11
N ALA A 23 11.67 -2.88 -3.83
CA ALA A 23 12.78 -2.79 -4.78
C ALA A 23 12.48 -3.57 -6.09
N PHE A 24 11.85 -4.74 -5.98
CA PHE A 24 11.42 -5.52 -7.14
C PHE A 24 10.31 -4.81 -7.94
N GLY A 25 9.32 -4.23 -7.25
CA GLY A 25 8.29 -3.39 -7.85
C GLY A 25 8.88 -2.17 -8.55
N TRP A 26 9.86 -1.51 -7.94
CA TRP A 26 10.61 -0.41 -8.54
C TRP A 26 11.34 -0.83 -9.82
N TRP A 27 11.99 -1.99 -9.80
CA TRP A 27 12.63 -2.56 -10.99
C TRP A 27 11.63 -2.88 -12.10
N ALA A 28 10.45 -3.39 -11.76
CA ALA A 28 9.36 -3.63 -12.70
C ALA A 28 8.81 -2.34 -13.34
N LEU A 29 8.97 -1.18 -12.70
CA LEU A 29 8.67 0.14 -13.29
C LEU A 29 9.77 0.64 -14.26
N GLY A 30 10.76 -0.20 -14.60
CA GLY A 30 11.74 0.04 -15.66
C GLY A 30 13.09 0.59 -15.21
N GLN A 31 13.40 0.65 -13.91
CA GLN A 31 14.68 1.13 -13.41
C GLN A 31 15.17 0.32 -12.20
N PHE A 32 16.43 -0.10 -12.19
CA PHE A 32 17.00 -0.72 -11.00
C PHE A 32 17.30 0.34 -9.91
N PRO A 33 17.05 0.08 -8.61
CA PRO A 33 17.21 1.07 -7.55
C PRO A 33 18.68 1.23 -7.10
N TRP A 34 19.52 1.83 -7.95
CA TRP A 34 20.93 2.08 -7.63
C TRP A 34 21.15 3.14 -6.55
N ASP A 35 20.21 4.06 -6.38
CA ASP A 35 20.32 5.15 -5.42
C ASP A 35 20.08 4.63 -3.98
N PRO A 36 21.05 4.75 -3.05
CA PRO A 36 20.87 4.29 -1.66
C PRO A 36 19.73 5.00 -0.93
N ARG A 37 19.32 6.19 -1.37
CA ARG A 37 18.18 6.93 -0.80
C ARG A 37 16.86 6.25 -1.13
N LEU A 38 16.76 5.56 -2.26
CA LEU A 38 15.59 4.72 -2.58
C LEU A 38 15.48 3.57 -1.57
N TRP A 39 16.59 2.89 -1.27
CA TRP A 39 16.61 1.84 -0.26
C TRP A 39 16.17 2.37 1.10
N ALA A 40 16.69 3.54 1.52
CA ALA A 40 16.22 4.19 2.74
C ALA A 40 14.69 4.43 2.71
N ALA A 41 14.16 4.95 1.59
CA ALA A 41 12.71 5.11 1.43
C ALA A 41 11.95 3.78 1.53
N PHE A 42 12.45 2.71 0.92
CA PHE A 42 11.81 1.38 0.97
C PHE A 42 11.74 0.83 2.39
N PHE A 43 12.80 0.99 3.18
CA PHE A 43 12.81 0.54 4.58
C PHE A 43 11.99 1.43 5.51
N LEU A 44 11.87 2.72 5.23
CA LEU A 44 11.32 3.70 6.17
C LEU A 44 9.85 4.05 5.93
N HIS A 45 9.33 3.90 4.71
CA HIS A 45 8.01 4.44 4.33
C HIS A 45 6.85 3.96 5.21
N ASP A 46 6.86 2.68 5.59
CA ASP A 46 5.80 2.05 6.39
C ASP A 46 6.07 2.00 7.90
N LEU A 47 7.19 2.57 8.38
CA LEU A 47 7.50 2.54 9.82
C LEU A 47 6.47 3.29 10.66
N GLY A 48 5.67 4.18 10.07
CA GLY A 48 4.58 4.84 10.77
C GLY A 48 3.46 3.90 11.23
N TYR A 49 3.41 2.65 10.74
CA TYR A 49 2.53 1.63 11.31
C TYR A 49 2.98 1.13 12.69
N LEU A 50 4.20 1.43 13.14
CA LEU A 50 4.63 1.08 14.48
C LEU A 50 3.68 1.68 15.52
N PHE A 51 3.14 0.82 16.36
CA PHE A 51 2.13 1.17 17.37
C PHE A 51 0.79 1.63 16.78
N SER A 52 0.51 1.46 15.48
CA SER A 52 -0.82 1.74 14.94
C SER A 52 -1.83 0.66 15.40
N PRO A 53 -3.03 1.05 15.90
CA PRO A 53 -4.08 0.11 16.31
C PRO A 53 -4.84 -0.52 15.12
N ASN A 54 -4.70 0.00 13.91
CA ASN A 54 -5.33 -0.49 12.68
C ASN A 54 -4.42 -0.25 11.45
N MET A 55 -4.66 -0.96 10.36
CA MET A 55 -3.90 -0.77 9.12
C MET A 55 -4.59 0.17 8.14
N ASP A 56 -5.88 0.00 7.95
CA ASP A 56 -6.67 0.71 6.93
C ASP A 56 -7.63 1.73 7.57
N GLY A 57 -7.51 2.00 8.88
CA GLY A 57 -8.37 2.93 9.61
C GLY A 57 -7.75 4.33 9.68
N PRO A 58 -8.40 5.29 10.37
CA PRO A 58 -7.91 6.66 10.45
C PRO A 58 -6.46 6.75 10.94
N GLU A 59 -6.10 6.01 11.97
CA GLU A 59 -4.73 5.98 12.53
C GLU A 59 -3.74 5.29 11.60
N GLY A 60 -4.15 4.22 10.94
CA GLY A 60 -3.33 3.50 9.97
C GLY A 60 -2.99 4.36 8.76
N GLU A 61 -3.90 5.19 8.27
CA GLU A 61 -3.66 6.08 7.13
C GLU A 61 -2.59 7.15 7.39
N GLU A 62 -2.32 7.47 8.66
CA GLU A 62 -1.29 8.44 9.06
C GLU A 62 0.15 7.85 9.04
N HIS A 63 0.33 6.58 8.69
CA HIS A 63 1.65 5.92 8.62
C HIS A 63 2.68 6.68 7.77
N VAL A 64 2.20 7.44 6.78
CA VAL A 64 3.04 8.20 5.85
C VAL A 64 3.95 9.23 6.52
N HIS A 65 3.58 9.73 7.69
CA HIS A 65 4.24 10.88 8.32
C HIS A 65 5.61 10.56 8.91
N LEU A 66 5.76 9.42 9.58
CA LEU A 66 7.01 9.08 10.26
C LEU A 66 8.14 8.84 9.26
N GLY A 67 7.90 8.02 8.24
CA GLY A 67 8.87 7.74 7.18
C GLY A 67 9.31 9.00 6.45
N ALA A 68 8.34 9.85 6.07
CA ALA A 68 8.61 11.13 5.43
C ALA A 68 9.47 12.07 6.29
N LYS A 69 9.17 12.18 7.59
CA LYS A 69 9.95 13.01 8.51
C LYS A 69 11.41 12.54 8.60
N ILE A 70 11.63 11.24 8.73
CA ILE A 70 12.99 10.68 8.80
C ILE A 70 13.73 10.93 7.48
N MET A 71 13.08 10.68 6.34
CA MET A 71 13.66 10.92 5.02
C MET A 71 14.00 12.40 4.77
N GLY A 72 13.17 13.32 5.25
CA GLY A 72 13.44 14.76 5.21
C GLY A 72 14.66 15.15 6.03
N LEU A 73 14.78 14.62 7.26
CA LEU A 73 15.94 14.89 8.12
C LEU A 73 17.24 14.37 7.54
N LEU A 74 17.22 13.23 6.83
CA LEU A 74 18.42 12.60 6.28
C LEU A 74 18.80 13.11 4.90
N PHE A 75 17.81 13.41 4.04
CA PHE A 75 18.03 13.62 2.60
C PHE A 75 17.31 14.84 2.02
N GLY A 76 16.58 15.61 2.83
CA GLY A 76 15.92 16.85 2.45
C GLY A 76 14.48 16.71 1.94
N ASP A 77 13.85 17.87 1.69
CA ASP A 77 12.39 17.99 1.48
C ASP A 77 11.87 17.18 0.30
N TRP A 78 12.65 17.05 -0.77
CA TRP A 78 12.23 16.23 -1.91
C TRP A 78 12.02 14.76 -1.52
N TRP A 79 12.90 14.21 -0.67
CA TRP A 79 12.78 12.84 -0.19
C TRP A 79 11.69 12.68 0.87
N ALA A 80 11.46 13.71 1.69
CA ALA A 80 10.30 13.74 2.57
C ALA A 80 9.01 13.62 1.77
N ASP A 81 8.81 14.48 0.76
CA ASP A 81 7.62 14.51 -0.08
C ASP A 81 7.48 13.23 -0.92
N PHE A 82 8.57 12.74 -1.50
CA PHE A 82 8.61 11.47 -2.23
C PHE A 82 8.13 10.31 -1.35
N THR A 83 8.59 10.23 -0.11
CA THR A 83 8.14 9.20 0.83
C THR A 83 6.75 9.48 1.36
N HIS A 84 6.34 10.74 1.57
CA HIS A 84 5.03 11.09 2.12
C HIS A 84 3.88 10.69 1.18
N ARG A 85 4.07 10.91 -0.13
CA ARG A 85 3.04 10.67 -1.15
C ARG A 85 2.95 9.23 -1.64
N HIS A 86 3.41 8.25 -0.85
CA HIS A 86 3.38 6.83 -1.22
C HIS A 86 2.01 6.15 -1.00
N SER A 87 1.09 6.79 -0.27
CA SER A 87 -0.27 6.25 -0.03
C SER A 87 -1.30 6.89 -0.98
N ARG A 88 -2.05 6.04 -1.70
CA ARG A 88 -3.13 6.47 -2.62
C ARG A 88 -4.21 7.26 -1.92
N TYR A 89 -4.72 6.75 -0.80
CA TYR A 89 -5.81 7.38 -0.06
C TYR A 89 -5.39 8.71 0.54
N TRP A 90 -4.20 8.74 1.14
CA TRP A 90 -3.66 9.97 1.70
C TRP A 90 -3.45 11.03 0.61
N ALA A 91 -2.84 10.68 -0.53
CA ALA A 91 -2.62 11.58 -1.64
C ALA A 91 -3.95 12.12 -2.22
N LYS A 92 -4.93 11.23 -2.44
CA LYS A 92 -6.25 11.58 -2.94
C LYS A 92 -7.00 12.54 -2.01
N ARG A 93 -6.97 12.29 -0.69
CA ARG A 93 -7.59 13.16 0.33
C ARG A 93 -6.97 14.56 0.35
N ASN A 94 -5.66 14.64 0.15
CA ASN A 94 -4.91 15.90 0.20
C ASN A 94 -4.80 16.58 -1.18
N GLY A 95 -5.45 16.06 -2.22
CA GLY A 95 -5.46 16.66 -3.56
C GLY A 95 -4.09 16.67 -4.26
N VAL A 96 -3.19 15.76 -3.90
CA VAL A 96 -1.86 15.64 -4.49
C VAL A 96 -1.72 14.35 -5.29
N SER A 97 -0.79 14.32 -6.26
CA SER A 97 -0.44 13.10 -6.96
C SER A 97 0.42 12.18 -6.07
N VAL A 98 0.30 10.88 -6.27
CA VAL A 98 1.19 9.92 -5.61
C VAL A 98 2.61 10.01 -6.16
N SER A 99 3.60 9.65 -5.33
CA SER A 99 4.98 9.52 -5.78
C SER A 99 5.23 8.18 -6.50
N LYS A 100 6.36 8.05 -7.18
CA LYS A 100 6.76 6.78 -7.81
C LYS A 100 6.92 5.64 -6.79
N LEU A 101 7.20 5.97 -5.52
CA LEU A 101 7.24 4.98 -4.43
C LEU A 101 5.90 4.28 -4.24
N CYS A 102 4.77 5.00 -4.40
CA CYS A 102 3.44 4.39 -4.34
C CYS A 102 3.29 3.26 -5.36
N TYR A 103 3.68 3.49 -6.61
CA TYR A 103 3.55 2.46 -7.65
C TYR A 103 4.41 1.23 -7.33
N ALA A 104 5.65 1.45 -6.87
CA ALA A 104 6.54 0.37 -6.48
C ALA A 104 5.99 -0.44 -5.30
N ASP A 105 5.44 0.23 -4.29
CA ASP A 105 4.76 -0.40 -3.14
C ASP A 105 3.52 -1.21 -3.57
N LYS A 106 2.68 -0.68 -4.45
CA LYS A 106 1.53 -1.41 -4.98
C LYS A 106 1.93 -2.64 -5.80
N LEU A 107 3.02 -2.56 -6.56
CA LEU A 107 3.59 -3.73 -7.22
C LEU A 107 4.20 -4.72 -6.22
N ALA A 108 4.84 -4.26 -5.15
CA ALA A 108 5.36 -5.12 -4.08
C ALA A 108 4.26 -6.04 -3.54
N PHE A 109 3.13 -5.45 -3.16
CA PHE A 109 1.94 -6.22 -2.74
C PHE A 109 1.44 -7.15 -3.85
N ALA A 110 1.33 -6.65 -5.09
CA ALA A 110 0.78 -7.42 -6.20
C ALA A 110 1.66 -8.60 -6.64
N MET A 111 2.97 -8.55 -6.37
CA MET A 111 3.96 -9.56 -6.74
C MET A 111 4.34 -10.48 -5.58
N THR A 112 4.02 -10.11 -4.34
CA THR A 112 4.26 -10.97 -3.17
C THR A 112 3.45 -12.26 -3.31
N PRO A 113 4.08 -13.44 -3.25
CA PRO A 113 3.37 -14.69 -3.47
C PRO A 113 2.40 -15.00 -2.32
N GLY A 114 1.25 -15.58 -2.65
CA GLY A 114 0.19 -15.83 -1.67
C GLY A 114 0.59 -16.77 -0.52
N TRP A 115 1.50 -17.72 -0.77
CA TRP A 115 2.03 -18.60 0.27
C TRP A 115 2.86 -17.85 1.33
N LEU A 116 3.39 -16.68 1.00
CA LEU A 116 4.11 -15.81 1.94
C LEU A 116 3.16 -14.77 2.55
N TYR A 117 2.39 -14.08 1.70
CA TYR A 117 1.51 -13.00 2.13
C TYR A 117 0.40 -13.48 3.09
N LEU A 118 -0.32 -14.54 2.73
CA LEU A 118 -1.51 -14.96 3.48
C LEU A 118 -1.18 -15.44 4.90
N PRO A 119 -0.13 -16.24 5.14
CA PRO A 119 0.26 -16.59 6.51
C PRO A 119 0.67 -15.38 7.34
N MET A 120 1.48 -14.48 6.78
CA MET A 120 1.93 -13.26 7.47
C MET A 120 0.74 -12.37 7.85
N ALA A 121 -0.10 -12.01 6.88
CA ALA A 121 -1.28 -11.16 7.10
C ALA A 121 -2.32 -11.81 8.04
N ARG A 122 -2.42 -13.14 8.05
CA ARG A 122 -3.30 -13.86 9.00
C ARG A 122 -2.73 -13.82 10.41
N ALA A 123 -1.44 -14.05 10.60
CA ALA A 123 -0.79 -14.09 11.92
C ALA A 123 -0.85 -12.73 12.65
N THR A 124 -0.86 -11.64 11.89
CA THR A 124 -0.92 -10.27 12.43
C THR A 124 -2.35 -9.80 12.70
N GLY A 125 -3.35 -10.36 11.99
CA GLY A 125 -4.75 -9.95 12.03
C GLY A 125 -5.15 -9.00 10.89
N GLU A 126 -4.20 -8.60 10.05
CA GLU A 126 -4.41 -7.69 8.92
C GLU A 126 -5.36 -8.27 7.88
N LEU A 127 -5.28 -9.58 7.62
CA LEU A 127 -6.11 -10.24 6.61
C LEU A 127 -7.61 -10.05 6.87
N ALA A 128 -8.04 -10.17 8.13
CA ALA A 128 -9.43 -9.99 8.50
C ALA A 128 -9.89 -8.53 8.29
N GLU A 129 -9.04 -7.57 8.67
CA GLU A 129 -9.30 -6.13 8.46
C GLU A 129 -9.40 -5.80 6.97
N TYR A 130 -8.44 -6.28 6.17
CA TYR A 130 -8.40 -6.03 4.73
C TYR A 130 -9.58 -6.65 4.01
N MET A 131 -9.93 -7.91 4.29
CA MET A 131 -11.07 -8.55 3.66
C MET A 131 -12.40 -7.86 4.01
N ALA A 132 -12.56 -7.41 5.26
CA ALA A 132 -13.75 -6.65 5.68
C ALA A 132 -13.87 -5.32 4.91
N LYS A 133 -12.80 -4.51 4.91
CA LYS A 133 -12.80 -3.20 4.24
C LYS A 133 -12.82 -3.27 2.73
N SER A 134 -12.27 -4.34 2.15
CA SER A 134 -12.33 -4.56 0.71
C SER A 134 -13.78 -4.63 0.25
N ARG A 135 -14.68 -5.26 1.03
CA ARG A 135 -16.12 -5.30 0.72
C ARG A 135 -16.74 -3.90 0.68
N ASP A 136 -16.42 -3.06 1.66
CA ASP A 136 -16.92 -1.68 1.72
C ASP A 136 -16.40 -0.84 0.54
N ARG A 137 -15.11 -0.99 0.20
CA ARG A 137 -14.46 -0.28 -0.91
C ARG A 137 -14.92 -0.78 -2.29
N GLN A 138 -15.40 -2.02 -2.39
CA GLN A 138 -15.92 -2.60 -3.63
C GLN A 138 -17.35 -2.17 -3.94
N ALA A 139 -18.13 -1.83 -2.91
CA ALA A 139 -19.52 -1.41 -3.07
C ALA A 139 -19.61 -0.18 -4.02
N GLY A 140 -20.10 -0.40 -5.25
CA GLY A 140 -20.29 0.64 -6.25
C GLY A 140 -19.05 1.03 -7.07
N CYS A 141 -17.89 0.40 -6.87
CA CYS A 141 -16.69 0.73 -7.62
C CYS A 141 -16.74 0.12 -9.03
N ALA A 142 -16.99 0.94 -10.06
CA ALA A 142 -17.20 0.48 -11.45
C ALA A 142 -15.95 -0.11 -12.14
N VAL A 143 -14.75 0.16 -11.62
CA VAL A 143 -13.46 -0.22 -12.25
C VAL A 143 -13.02 -1.66 -12.01
N PHE A 144 -13.68 -2.41 -11.13
CA PHE A 144 -13.43 -3.85 -11.01
C PHE A 144 -14.03 -4.61 -12.19
N THR A 145 -13.24 -5.50 -12.77
CA THR A 145 -13.72 -6.49 -13.74
C THR A 145 -14.66 -7.49 -13.07
N GLN A 146 -15.51 -8.16 -13.85
CA GLN A 146 -16.42 -9.18 -13.31
C GLN A 146 -15.66 -10.31 -12.58
N ALA A 147 -14.53 -10.76 -13.13
CA ALA A 147 -13.71 -11.80 -12.52
C ALA A 147 -13.10 -11.37 -11.18
N GLU A 148 -12.63 -10.12 -11.07
CA GLU A 148 -12.10 -9.59 -9.81
C GLU A 148 -13.21 -9.46 -8.75
N ARG A 149 -14.40 -8.98 -9.11
CA ARG A 149 -15.55 -8.91 -8.19
C ARG A 149 -15.87 -10.28 -7.60
N ILE A 150 -16.03 -11.29 -8.45
CA ILE A 150 -16.33 -12.67 -8.02
C ILE A 150 -15.26 -13.17 -7.03
N ARG A 151 -13.99 -12.96 -7.34
CA ARG A 151 -12.87 -13.38 -6.50
C ARG A 151 -12.85 -12.67 -5.16
N LEU A 152 -13.07 -11.36 -5.16
CA LEU A 152 -13.08 -10.54 -3.96
C LEU A 152 -14.27 -10.84 -3.04
N GLU A 153 -15.44 -11.17 -3.62
CA GLU A 153 -16.66 -11.51 -2.88
C GLU A 153 -16.70 -12.97 -2.41
N SER A 154 -15.80 -13.83 -2.91
CA SER A 154 -15.75 -15.27 -2.61
C SER A 154 -15.67 -15.63 -1.12
N GLY A 155 -15.18 -14.71 -0.28
CA GLY A 155 -14.85 -14.99 1.12
C GLY A 155 -13.65 -15.94 1.31
N HIS A 156 -13.06 -16.46 0.24
CA HIS A 156 -11.90 -17.35 0.29
C HIS A 156 -10.60 -16.51 0.20
N PRO A 157 -9.72 -16.52 1.21
CA PRO A 157 -8.56 -15.63 1.26
C PRO A 157 -7.64 -15.66 0.04
N ALA A 158 -7.41 -16.85 -0.55
CA ALA A 158 -6.57 -16.97 -1.74
C ALA A 158 -7.20 -16.35 -2.98
N GLN A 159 -8.51 -16.56 -3.18
CA GLN A 159 -9.22 -15.97 -4.31
C GLN A 159 -9.33 -14.45 -4.12
N TRP A 160 -9.62 -14.00 -2.90
CA TRP A 160 -9.61 -12.58 -2.54
C TRP A 160 -8.26 -11.93 -2.87
N LEU A 161 -7.15 -12.56 -2.47
CA LEU A 161 -5.82 -12.04 -2.75
C LEU A 161 -5.57 -11.96 -4.26
N GLU A 162 -5.87 -13.02 -5.03
CA GLU A 162 -5.73 -13.01 -6.49
C GLU A 162 -6.53 -11.88 -7.15
N GLY A 163 -7.78 -11.67 -6.71
CA GLY A 163 -8.63 -10.58 -7.19
C GLY A 163 -8.04 -9.21 -6.87
N LEU A 164 -7.56 -9.01 -5.65
CA LEU A 164 -6.99 -7.73 -5.22
C LEU A 164 -5.64 -7.43 -5.86
N GLN A 165 -4.79 -8.45 -6.05
CA GLN A 165 -3.51 -8.32 -6.75
C GLN A 165 -3.74 -8.01 -8.23
N SER A 166 -4.69 -8.69 -8.88
CA SER A 166 -5.10 -8.37 -10.27
C SER A 166 -5.51 -6.90 -10.40
N TYR A 167 -6.43 -6.44 -9.55
CA TYR A 167 -6.87 -5.04 -9.55
C TYR A 167 -5.70 -4.08 -9.33
N THR A 168 -4.81 -4.40 -8.39
CA THR A 168 -3.69 -3.53 -8.02
C THR A 168 -2.68 -3.39 -9.17
N ARG A 169 -2.40 -4.47 -9.92
CA ARG A 169 -1.54 -4.38 -11.11
C ARG A 169 -2.13 -3.46 -12.16
N ARG A 170 -3.42 -3.65 -12.49
CA ARG A 170 -4.11 -2.80 -13.46
C ARG A 170 -4.14 -1.33 -13.02
N TRP A 171 -4.33 -1.08 -11.72
CA TRP A 171 -4.27 0.28 -11.19
C TRP A 171 -2.89 0.91 -11.42
N VAL A 172 -1.80 0.17 -11.18
CA VAL A 172 -0.44 0.66 -11.47
C VAL A 172 -0.25 0.90 -12.95
N GLU A 173 -0.65 -0.04 -13.81
CA GLU A 173 -0.53 0.07 -15.26
C GLU A 173 -1.21 1.33 -15.82
N GLU A 174 -2.42 1.62 -15.34
CA GLU A 174 -3.22 2.78 -15.74
C GLU A 174 -2.60 4.11 -15.27
N HIS A 175 -2.08 4.17 -14.04
CA HIS A 175 -1.74 5.45 -13.38
C HIS A 175 -0.25 5.77 -13.34
N GLN A 176 0.65 4.79 -13.53
CA GLN A 176 2.10 5.01 -13.46
C GLN A 176 2.62 6.05 -14.47
N GLY A 177 1.87 6.33 -15.54
CA GLY A 177 2.16 7.38 -16.51
C GLY A 177 1.91 8.82 -16.01
N GLY A 178 1.41 9.00 -14.78
CA GLY A 178 1.15 10.31 -14.17
C GLY A 178 -0.25 10.86 -14.42
N GLY A 179 -1.18 10.04 -14.92
CA GLY A 179 -2.60 10.39 -15.06
C GLY A 179 -3.30 10.55 -13.69
N PRO A 180 -4.48 11.21 -13.66
CA PRO A 180 -5.24 11.37 -12.42
C PRO A 180 -5.75 10.02 -11.89
N ASP A 181 -5.63 9.78 -10.58
CA ASP A 181 -6.21 8.60 -9.93
C ASP A 181 -7.73 8.70 -9.84
N MET A 182 -8.42 8.10 -10.81
CA MET A 182 -9.89 8.08 -10.89
C MET A 182 -10.50 6.84 -10.23
N TRP A 183 -9.66 5.90 -9.77
CA TRP A 183 -10.09 4.60 -9.25
C TRP A 183 -10.13 4.58 -7.73
N THR A 184 -9.20 5.30 -7.07
CA THR A 184 -9.22 5.44 -5.61
C THR A 184 -10.35 6.38 -5.19
N ILE A 185 -11.35 5.81 -4.53
CA ILE A 185 -12.45 6.54 -3.93
C ILE A 185 -12.13 6.73 -2.45
N VAL A 186 -11.97 7.99 -2.03
CA VAL A 186 -11.99 8.37 -0.61
C VAL A 186 -13.43 8.66 -0.24
N ALA A 187 -13.93 8.09 0.87
CA ALA A 187 -15.20 8.54 1.41
C ALA A 187 -15.04 10.04 1.71
N ASN A 188 -15.92 10.88 1.16
CA ASN A 188 -16.00 12.26 1.59
C ASN A 188 -16.28 12.22 3.09
N SER A 189 -15.27 12.55 3.90
CA SER A 189 -15.51 13.14 5.21
C SER A 189 -16.34 14.37 4.90
N LYS A 190 -17.67 14.24 5.07
CA LYS A 190 -18.56 15.39 5.03
C LYS A 190 -17.93 16.47 5.87
N ALA A 191 -17.86 17.66 5.27
CA ALA A 191 -17.44 18.90 5.91
C ALA A 191 -18.02 18.97 7.33
N ALA A 192 -17.19 19.52 8.21
CA ALA A 192 -17.51 19.87 9.59
C ALA A 192 -18.92 20.47 9.74
#